data_AF-A0A2L2WWG7-F1
#
_entry.id   AF-A0A2L2WWG7-F1
#
_cell.length_a   1.000
_cell.length_b   1.000
_cell.length_c   1.000
_cell.angle_alpha   90.00
_cell.angle_beta   90.00
_cell.angle_gamma   90.00
#
_symmetry.space_group_name_H-M   'P 1'
#
loop_
_entity.id
_entity.type
_entity.pdbx_description
1 polymer ?
#
loop_
_entity_poly.entity_id
_entity_poly.type
_entity_poly.pdbx_seq_one_letter_code
_entity_poly.pdbx_strand_id
1 'polypeptide(L)'
;MATIHDPIKAEIAAGHTSAALAMIDERMAHDDEADRAGLLYLKGRAYMKAGVWHKAMNAFMQAEQLDPQSPAAEARGMLEDILDFYHKDLYNP
;
A
#
# COMPACT_ATOMS: atom_id res chain seq x y z
N MET A 1 17.72 12.51 -8.48
CA MET A 1 17.07 11.82 -9.62
C MET A 1 15.68 11.43 -9.16
N ALA A 2 14.64 11.83 -9.88
CA ALA A 2 13.27 11.46 -9.53
C ALA A 2 13.08 9.96 -9.71
N THR A 3 12.53 9.26 -8.72
CA THR A 3 12.22 7.83 -8.86
C THR A 3 11.00 7.67 -9.76
N ILE A 4 10.88 6.54 -10.47
CA ILE A 4 9.71 6.22 -11.30
C ILE A 4 8.38 6.26 -10.52
N HIS A 5 8.45 6.21 -9.19
CA HIS A 5 7.32 6.26 -8.26
C HIS A 5 6.96 7.66 -7.79
N ASP A 6 7.77 8.68 -8.04
CA ASP A 6 7.54 10.03 -7.50
C ASP A 6 6.15 10.59 -7.85
N PRO A 7 5.63 10.42 -9.07
CA PRO A 7 4.27 10.83 -9.40
C PRO A 7 3.21 10.13 -8.55
N ILE A 8 3.34 8.81 -8.36
CA ILE A 8 2.40 8.01 -7.54
C ILE A 8 2.44 8.47 -6.09
N LYS A 9 3.64 8.68 -5.54
CA LYS A 9 3.83 9.16 -4.17
C LYS A 9 3.19 10.55 -3.97
N ALA A 10 3.30 11.42 -4.96
CA ALA A 10 2.67 12.74 -4.94
C ALA A 10 1.13 12.66 -4.93
N GLU A 11 0.53 11.83 -5.78
CA GLU A 11 -0.94 11.63 -5.79
C GLU A 11 -1.46 11.05 -4.47
N ILE A 12 -0.73 10.09 -3.87
CA ILE A 12 -1.06 9.55 -2.54
C ILE A 12 -1.01 10.65 -1.47
N ALA A 13 0.05 11.48 -1.49
CA ALA A 13 0.20 12.58 -0.55
C ALA A 13 -0.93 13.62 -0.67
N ALA A 14 -1.33 13.94 -1.91
CA ALA A 14 -2.45 14.82 -2.23
C ALA A 14 -3.82 14.21 -1.86
N GLY A 15 -3.90 12.91 -1.56
CA GLY A 15 -5.15 12.22 -1.27
C GLY A 15 -5.93 11.81 -2.52
N HIS A 16 -5.36 11.95 -3.71
CA HIS A 16 -5.95 11.52 -4.98
C HIS A 16 -5.74 10.00 -5.18
N THR A 17 -6.28 9.21 -4.26
CA THR A 17 -6.02 7.77 -4.20
C THR A 17 -6.48 7.03 -5.45
N SER A 18 -7.56 7.47 -6.10
CA SER A 18 -8.03 6.88 -7.36
C SER A 18 -7.05 7.09 -8.50
N ALA A 19 -6.45 8.28 -8.61
CA ALA A 19 -5.44 8.57 -9.63
C ALA A 19 -4.17 7.75 -9.37
N ALA A 20 -3.71 7.70 -8.11
CA ALA A 20 -2.55 6.88 -7.73
C ALA A 20 -2.76 5.40 -8.07
N LEU A 21 -3.94 4.84 -7.77
CA LEU A 21 -4.27 3.45 -8.07
C LEU A 21 -4.30 3.17 -9.58
N ALA A 22 -4.87 4.08 -10.38
CA ALA A 22 -4.87 3.94 -11.83
C ALA A 22 -3.45 3.92 -12.42
N MET A 23 -2.57 4.81 -11.95
CA MET A 23 -1.16 4.84 -12.38
C MET A 23 -0.40 3.56 -11.98
N ILE A 24 -0.71 3.00 -10.81
CA ILE A 24 -0.13 1.74 -10.36
C ILE A 24 -0.61 0.60 -11.25
N ASP A 25 -1.92 0.49 -11.51
CA ASP A 25 -2.50 -0.58 -12.32
C ASP A 25 -2.00 -0.55 -13.77
N GLU A 26 -1.85 0.64 -14.36
CA GLU A 26 -1.24 0.82 -15.68
C GLU A 26 0.21 0.30 -15.71
N ARG A 27 1.04 0.68 -14.73
CA ARG A 27 2.43 0.23 -14.65
C ARG A 27 2.55 -1.27 -14.43
N MET A 28 1.70 -1.82 -13.57
CA MET A 28 1.63 -3.25 -13.31
C MET A 28 1.21 -4.08 -14.54
N ALA A 29 0.55 -3.47 -15.53
CA ALA A 29 0.15 -4.13 -16.77
C ALA A 29 1.30 -4.26 -17.79
N HIS A 30 2.42 -3.57 -17.59
CA HIS A 30 3.58 -3.60 -18.50
C HIS A 30 4.59 -4.72 -18.18
N ASP A 31 4.22 -5.72 -17.35
CA ASP A 31 4.99 -6.94 -17.02
C ASP A 31 6.44 -6.72 -16.54
N ASP A 32 6.75 -5.56 -15.97
CA ASP A 32 8.01 -5.34 -15.25
C ASP A 32 7.91 -5.91 -13.82
N GLU A 33 8.37 -7.14 -13.64
CA GLU A 33 8.39 -7.79 -12.33
C GLU A 33 9.36 -7.13 -11.34
N ALA A 34 10.42 -6.47 -11.83
CA ALA A 34 11.45 -5.91 -10.96
C ALA A 34 10.91 -4.77 -10.08
N ASP A 35 9.87 -4.07 -10.55
CA ASP A 35 9.21 -3.00 -9.80
C ASP A 35 7.90 -3.43 -9.12
N ARG A 36 7.46 -4.67 -9.33
CA ARG A 36 6.14 -5.16 -8.87
C ARG A 36 5.98 -5.05 -7.35
N ALA A 37 7.01 -5.39 -6.57
CA ALA A 37 6.97 -5.29 -5.11
C ALA A 37 6.81 -3.83 -4.64
N GLY A 38 7.54 -2.89 -5.25
CA GLY A 38 7.42 -1.46 -4.96
C GLY A 38 6.05 -0.90 -5.31
N LEU A 39 5.48 -1.30 -6.45
CA LEU A 39 4.13 -0.91 -6.87
C LEU A 39 3.05 -1.47 -5.92
N LEU A 40 3.17 -2.72 -5.49
CA LEU A 40 2.26 -3.32 -4.50
C LEU A 40 2.33 -2.60 -3.15
N TYR A 41 3.52 -2.23 -2.69
CA TYR A 41 3.69 -1.41 -1.48
C TYR A 41 2.98 -0.05 -1.61
N LEU A 42 3.16 0.66 -2.73
CA LEU A 42 2.48 1.93 -2.97
C LEU A 42 0.96 1.76 -3.09
N LYS A 43 0.50 0.64 -3.66
CA LYS A 43 -0.92 0.27 -3.73
C LYS A 43 -1.51 0.12 -2.33
N GLY A 44 -0.78 -0.53 -1.42
CA GLY A 44 -1.13 -0.63 -0.02
C GLY A 44 -1.28 0.74 0.65
N ARG A 45 -0.31 1.63 0.45
CA ARG A 45 -0.37 3.01 0.97
C ARG A 45 -1.54 3.81 0.40
N ALA A 46 -1.85 3.67 -0.89
CA ALA A 46 -3.00 4.33 -1.50
C ALA A 46 -4.32 3.84 -0.89
N TYR A 47 -4.45 2.53 -0.66
CA TYR A 47 -5.63 1.97 0.03
C TYR A 47 -5.73 2.40 1.49
N MET A 48 -4.62 2.49 2.24
CA MET A 48 -4.62 3.05 3.59
C MET A 48 -5.13 4.49 3.59
N LYS A 49 -4.62 5.33 2.67
CA LYS A 49 -5.05 6.72 2.54
C LYS A 49 -6.55 6.84 2.20
N ALA A 50 -7.10 5.87 1.47
CA ALA A 50 -8.51 5.79 1.12
C ALA A 50 -9.40 5.14 2.22
N GLY A 51 -8.82 4.67 3.34
CA GLY A 51 -9.55 3.95 4.39
C GLY A 51 -9.98 2.53 4.01
N VAL A 52 -9.41 1.94 2.95
CA VAL A 52 -9.74 0.60 2.46
C VAL A 52 -8.77 -0.43 3.04
N TRP A 53 -8.84 -0.60 4.36
CA TRP A 53 -7.83 -1.31 5.17
C TRP A 53 -7.57 -2.75 4.73
N HIS A 54 -8.63 -3.52 4.43
CA HIS A 54 -8.45 -4.91 3.96
C HIS A 54 -7.69 -5.01 2.63
N LYS A 55 -7.91 -4.07 1.70
CA LYS A 55 -7.15 -4.04 0.44
C LYS A 55 -5.72 -3.59 0.65
N ALA A 56 -5.49 -2.67 1.60
CA ALA A 56 -4.14 -2.27 1.99
C ALA A 56 -3.34 -3.45 2.54
N MET A 57 -3.93 -4.20 3.47
CA MET A 57 -3.35 -5.41 4.06
C MET A 57 -2.92 -6.42 3.00
N ASN A 58 -3.84 -6.74 2.09
CA ASN A 58 -3.58 -7.68 0.98
C ASN A 58 -2.46 -7.21 0.05
N ALA A 59 -2.35 -5.90 -0.20
CA ALA A 59 -1.29 -5.36 -1.04
C ALA A 59 0.08 -5.42 -0.35
N PHE A 60 0.15 -5.14 0.95
CA PHE A 60 1.39 -5.27 1.72
C PHE A 60 1.85 -6.72 1.82
N MET A 61 0.95 -7.67 2.07
CA MET A 61 1.31 -9.10 2.07
C MET A 61 1.88 -9.56 0.72
N GLN A 62 1.28 -9.13 -0.40
CA GLN A 62 1.81 -9.47 -1.73
C GLN A 62 3.18 -8.81 -1.98
N ALA A 63 3.38 -7.57 -1.54
CA ALA A 63 4.67 -6.89 -1.66
C ALA A 63 5.76 -7.62 -0.85
N GLU A 64 5.45 -8.02 0.39
CA GLU A 64 6.34 -8.78 1.28
C GLU A 64 6.66 -10.18 0.72
N GLN A 65 5.70 -10.83 0.05
CA GLN A 65 5.93 -12.13 -0.62
C GLN A 65 6.92 -12.03 -1.79
N LEU A 66 6.89 -10.91 -2.54
CA LEU A 66 7.82 -10.70 -3.66
C LEU A 66 9.18 -10.18 -3.19
N ASP A 67 9.19 -9.29 -2.21
CA ASP A 67 10.40 -8.74 -1.61
C ASP A 67 10.24 -8.68 -0.07
N PRO A 68 10.78 -9.68 0.65
CA PRO A 68 10.77 -9.71 2.11
C PRO A 68 11.58 -8.59 2.78
N GLN A 69 12.43 -7.87 2.03
CA GLN A 69 13.18 -6.72 2.52
C GLN A 69 12.48 -5.39 2.24
N SER A 70 11.34 -5.42 1.54
CA SER A 70 10.56 -4.22 1.25
C SER A 70 9.97 -3.62 2.55
N PRO A 71 9.65 -2.31 2.57
CA PRO A 71 8.99 -1.66 3.70
C PRO A 71 7.55 -2.15 3.95
N ALA A 72 7.08 -3.16 3.23
CA ALA A 72 5.73 -3.67 3.33
C ALA A 72 5.46 -4.40 4.65
N ALA A 73 6.43 -5.13 5.20
CA ALA A 73 6.28 -5.83 6.47
C ALA A 73 6.01 -4.85 7.64
N GLU A 74 6.76 -3.73 7.67
CA GLU A 74 6.55 -2.67 8.65
C GLU A 74 5.19 -1.98 8.47
N ALA A 75 4.82 -1.65 7.23
CA ALA A 75 3.52 -1.06 6.93
C ALA A 75 2.35 -1.99 7.29
N ARG A 76 2.53 -3.29 7.11
CA ARG A 76 1.58 -4.32 7.53
C ARG A 76 1.41 -4.34 9.05
N GLY A 77 2.51 -4.41 9.79
CA GLY A 77 2.48 -4.39 11.26
C GLY A 77 1.80 -3.14 11.82
N MET A 78 2.12 -1.96 11.28
CA MET A 78 1.44 -0.71 11.68
C MET A 78 -0.07 -0.75 11.39
N LEU A 79 -0.48 -1.34 10.27
CA LEU A 79 -1.90 -1.47 9.92
C LEU A 79 -2.61 -2.49 10.83
N GLU A 80 -1.96 -3.59 11.18
CA GLU A 80 -2.46 -4.57 12.16
C GLU A 80 -2.69 -3.89 13.51
N ASP A 81 -1.71 -3.13 14.02
CA ASP A 81 -1.83 -2.40 15.28
C ASP A 81 -3.00 -1.39 15.27
N ILE A 82 -3.20 -0.68 14.16
CA ILE A 82 -4.33 0.25 13.99
C ILE A 82 -5.67 -0.50 14.05
N LEU A 83 -5.80 -1.60 13.29
CA LEU A 83 -7.04 -2.37 13.24
C LEU A 83 -7.33 -3.07 14.58
N ASP A 84 -6.31 -3.56 15.26
CA ASP A 84 -6.42 -4.15 16.59
C ASP A 84 -6.89 -3.12 17.62
N PHE A 85 -6.42 -1.86 17.55
CA PHE A 85 -6.92 -0.78 18.39
C PHE A 85 -8.43 -0.56 18.18
N TYR A 86 -8.88 -0.41 16.92
CA TYR A 86 -10.30 -0.25 16.59
C TYR A 86 -11.16 -1.44 17.04
N HIS A 87 -10.65 -2.67 16.93
CA HIS A 87 -11.38 -3.88 17.33
C HIS A 87 -11.37 -4.11 18.84
N LYS A 88 -10.34 -3.69 19.58
CA LYS A 88 -10.31 -3.77 21.06
C LYS A 88 -11.26 -2.76 21.70
N ASP A 89 -11.39 -1.55 21.14
CA ASP A 89 -12.34 -0.53 21.63
C ASP A 89 -13.81 -0.94 21.48
N LEU A 90 -14.14 -1.84 20.55
CA LEU A 90 -15.49 -2.41 20.38
C LEU A 90 -15.87 -3.42 21.47
N TYR A 91 -14.90 -3.94 22.22
CA TYR A 91 -15.08 -5.01 23.21
C TYR A 91 -14.73 -4.60 24.65
N ASN A 92 -14.71 -3.30 24.96
CA ASN A 92 -14.58 -2.85 26.35
C ASN A 92 -15.99 -2.71 26.99
N PRO A 93 -16.44 -3.63 27.86
CA PRO A 93 -17.72 -3.54 28.57
C PRO A 93 -17.80 -2.36 29.56
#